data_AF-A0AA86UEQ2-F1
#
_entry.id   AF-A0AA86UEQ2-F1
#
_cell.length_a   1.000
_cell.length_b   1.000
_cell.length_c   1.000
_cell.angle_alpha   90.00
_cell.angle_beta   90.00
_cell.angle_gamma   90.00
#
_symmetry.space_group_name_H-M   'P 1'
#
loop_
_entity.id
_entity.type
_entity.pdbx_description
1 polymer ?
#
loop_
_entity_poly.entity_id
_entity_poly.type
_entity_poly.pdbx_seq_one_letter_code
_entity_poly.pdbx_strand_id
1 'polypeptide(L)'
;MSSSSSPVASRSPSPSTSSSSSSEDSDVIRLNDNSRTSIVNDNSKQLLLQAATYLAQNQVQTAKMLAEEALRVNPRNPQAYEFIGDLMRNYLHNPQGALQFELAGILIERSLHKLVKIFKEISETFGDSKILRNCAQKILQLSESDQQRIQFYQYMVNKQLFEKKSLKKIYKQFVMSLKNIDNLMQQLELPENKNNIKMKMGLYSRILQQDIDFNDEKYSGGPSKCFFELGRRMKFII
;
A
#
# COMPACT_ATOMS: atom_id res chain seq x y z
N MET A 1 -45.69 16.42 -28.84
CA MET A 1 -45.14 16.71 -30.20
C MET A 1 -43.73 16.14 -30.17
N SER A 2 -43.53 14.92 -30.68
CA SER A 2 -42.98 14.66 -32.03
C SER A 2 -41.54 15.22 -32.10
N SER A 3 -40.46 14.47 -32.29
CA SER A 3 -40.15 13.45 -33.31
C SER A 3 -38.69 13.03 -33.04
N SER A 4 -38.35 11.76 -32.84
CA SER A 4 -37.89 10.80 -33.88
C SER A 4 -36.74 11.29 -34.77
N SER A 5 -35.53 10.72 -34.66
CA SER A 5 -34.74 10.23 -35.81
C SER A 5 -33.53 9.36 -35.39
N SER A 6 -33.71 8.08 -35.68
CA SER A 6 -32.88 6.91 -35.99
C SER A 6 -31.37 7.02 -36.34
N PRO A 7 -30.66 5.86 -36.34
CA PRO A 7 -29.21 5.72 -36.45
C PRO A 7 -28.73 5.42 -37.88
N VAL A 8 -27.44 5.60 -38.16
CA VAL A 8 -26.79 5.16 -39.40
C VAL A 8 -25.64 4.21 -39.09
N ALA A 9 -25.80 2.98 -39.57
CA ALA A 9 -24.74 2.00 -39.74
C ALA A 9 -24.25 2.05 -41.19
N SER A 10 -22.94 1.98 -41.41
CA SER A 10 -22.36 1.69 -42.72
C SER A 10 -21.11 0.82 -42.56
N ARG A 11 -21.18 -0.35 -43.20
CA ARG A 11 -20.20 -1.43 -43.29
C ARG A 11 -19.12 -1.15 -44.34
N SER A 12 -17.92 -1.69 -44.06
CA SER A 12 -16.91 -2.24 -45.00
C SER A 12 -16.18 -1.25 -45.93
N PRO A 13 -14.94 -1.53 -46.44
CA PRO A 13 -14.31 -2.84 -46.63
C PRO A 13 -12.82 -2.97 -46.21
N SER A 14 -12.37 -4.22 -46.12
CA SER A 14 -10.95 -4.62 -46.02
C SER A 14 -10.23 -4.43 -47.36
N PRO A 15 -8.97 -3.99 -47.35
CA PRO A 15 -8.02 -4.28 -48.42
C PRO A 15 -6.84 -5.10 -47.90
N SER A 16 -6.72 -6.33 -48.41
CA SER A 16 -5.47 -7.05 -48.53
C SER A 16 -4.69 -6.51 -49.74
N THR A 17 -3.40 -6.21 -49.59
CA THR A 17 -2.32 -6.65 -50.51
C THR A 17 -0.96 -6.06 -50.12
N SER A 18 0.06 -6.84 -50.49
CA SER A 18 1.41 -6.44 -50.91
C SER A 18 2.39 -5.94 -49.86
N SER A 19 3.15 -6.91 -49.38
CA SER A 19 4.62 -6.94 -49.42
C SER A 19 5.27 -5.94 -50.39
N SER A 20 6.15 -5.09 -49.88
CA SER A 20 7.55 -4.94 -50.31
C SER A 20 8.14 -3.67 -49.71
N SER A 21 9.46 -3.71 -49.56
CA SER A 21 10.41 -2.59 -49.47
C SER A 21 11.09 -2.34 -48.12
N SER A 22 12.42 -2.36 -48.25
CA SER A 22 13.40 -1.50 -47.60
C SER A 22 13.57 -1.67 -46.09
N SER A 23 14.41 -2.65 -45.77
CA SER A 23 15.41 -2.56 -44.71
C SER A 23 16.21 -1.26 -44.86
N GLU A 24 15.74 -0.19 -44.21
CA GLU A 24 16.57 0.98 -43.91
C GLU A 24 17.05 0.88 -42.47
N ASP A 25 18.37 1.04 -42.34
CA ASP A 25 19.16 1.16 -41.14
C ASP A 25 18.46 1.98 -40.07
N SER A 26 17.82 1.29 -39.14
CA SER A 26 17.52 1.84 -37.83
C SER A 26 18.65 1.40 -36.92
N ASP A 27 19.77 2.12 -36.98
CA ASP A 27 20.73 2.21 -35.87
C ASP A 27 19.98 2.81 -34.68
N VAL A 28 19.17 1.97 -34.03
CA VAL A 28 18.56 2.27 -32.75
C VAL A 28 19.71 2.32 -31.77
N ILE A 29 20.22 3.52 -31.56
CA ILE A 29 21.09 3.87 -30.45
C ILE A 29 20.33 3.46 -29.18
N ARG A 30 20.58 2.24 -28.72
CA ARG A 30 20.25 1.79 -27.36
C ARG A 30 21.14 2.60 -26.43
N LEU A 31 20.76 3.86 -26.19
CA LEU A 31 21.29 4.65 -25.09
C LEU A 31 21.03 3.84 -23.83
N ASN A 32 22.11 3.30 -23.31
CA ASN A 32 22.21 2.45 -22.14
C ASN A 32 21.40 3.08 -20.98
N ASP A 33 20.23 2.52 -20.64
CA ASP A 33 19.31 3.05 -19.61
C ASP A 33 19.97 3.29 -18.23
N ASN A 34 21.12 2.64 -18.01
CA ASN A 34 21.96 2.80 -16.82
C ASN A 34 22.62 4.18 -16.71
N SER A 35 22.94 4.86 -17.82
CA SER A 35 23.56 6.19 -17.78
C SER A 35 22.54 7.26 -17.38
N ARG A 36 21.30 7.15 -17.88
CA ARG A 36 20.22 8.09 -17.57
C ARG A 36 19.81 8.02 -16.09
N THR A 37 19.75 6.82 -15.52
CA THR A 37 19.46 6.64 -14.09
C THR A 37 20.59 7.15 -13.20
N SER A 38 21.86 6.97 -13.59
CA SER A 38 23.00 7.55 -12.87
C SER A 38 22.93 9.08 -12.83
N ILE A 39 22.74 9.73 -13.98
CA ILE A 39 22.69 11.20 -14.08
C ILE A 39 21.55 11.79 -13.22
N VAL A 40 20.36 11.16 -13.25
CA VAL A 40 19.21 11.60 -12.44
C VAL A 40 19.51 11.46 -10.94
N ASN A 41 20.18 10.39 -10.53
CA ASN A 41 20.58 10.18 -9.15
C ASN A 41 21.61 11.23 -8.71
N ASP A 42 22.60 11.53 -9.55
CA ASP A 42 23.67 12.47 -9.24
C ASP A 42 23.15 13.91 -9.13
N ASN A 43 22.26 14.32 -10.04
CA ASN A 43 21.62 15.63 -9.99
C ASN A 43 20.76 15.81 -8.72
N SER A 44 19.97 14.80 -8.35
CA SER A 44 19.16 14.84 -7.13
C SER A 44 20.04 14.94 -5.87
N LYS A 45 21.16 14.22 -5.81
CA LYS A 45 22.13 14.31 -4.71
C LYS A 45 22.79 15.69 -4.62
N GLN A 46 23.15 16.29 -5.74
CA GLN A 46 23.75 17.63 -5.77
C GLN A 46 22.76 18.68 -5.22
N LEU A 47 21.49 18.61 -5.62
CA LEU A 47 20.44 19.48 -5.07
C LEU A 47 20.27 19.31 -3.55
N LEU A 48 20.34 18.08 -3.04
CA LEU A 48 20.32 17.84 -1.58
C LEU A 48 21.55 18.40 -0.86
N LEU A 49 22.73 18.29 -1.47
CA LEU A 49 23.94 18.88 -0.89
C LEU A 49 23.81 20.40 -0.79
N GLN A 50 23.28 21.05 -1.83
CA GLN A 50 22.97 22.49 -1.80
C GLN A 50 21.89 22.81 -0.76
N ALA A 51 20.83 22.00 -0.66
CA ALA A 51 19.81 22.18 0.37
C ALA A 51 20.42 22.15 1.78
N ALA A 52 21.35 21.22 2.03
CA ALA A 52 22.05 21.11 3.29
C ALA A 52 22.94 22.33 3.60
N THR A 53 23.64 22.89 2.60
CA THR A 53 24.44 24.12 2.80
C THR A 53 23.56 25.32 3.13
N TYR A 54 22.41 25.48 2.47
CA TYR A 54 21.45 26.53 2.80
C TYR A 54 20.82 26.34 4.19
N LEU A 55 20.56 25.10 4.60
CA LEU A 55 20.07 24.80 5.94
C LEU A 55 21.10 25.19 7.01
N ALA A 56 22.39 24.91 6.77
CA ALA A 56 23.49 25.32 7.66
C ALA A 56 23.61 26.85 7.78
N GLN A 57 23.16 27.60 6.76
CA GLN A 57 23.06 29.06 6.79
C GLN A 57 21.72 29.56 7.38
N ASN A 58 20.94 28.67 8.01
CA ASN A 58 19.62 28.93 8.56
C ASN A 58 18.57 29.42 7.53
N GLN A 59 18.82 29.17 6.24
CA GLN A 59 17.89 29.51 5.15
C GLN A 59 16.92 28.34 4.90
N VAL A 60 16.06 28.08 5.89
CA VAL A 60 15.17 26.91 5.94
C VAL A 60 14.26 26.80 4.72
N GLN A 61 13.68 27.91 4.24
CA GLN A 61 12.76 27.89 3.09
C GLN A 61 13.48 27.56 1.79
N THR A 62 14.67 28.11 1.58
CA THR A 62 15.51 27.80 0.41
C THR A 62 15.94 26.34 0.41
N ALA A 63 16.39 25.83 1.56
CA ALA A 63 16.73 24.42 1.73
C ALA A 63 15.55 23.50 1.39
N LYS A 64 14.35 23.85 1.86
CA LYS A 64 13.12 23.10 1.55
C LYS A 64 12.83 23.09 0.05
N MET A 65 12.90 24.24 -0.63
CA MET A 65 12.64 24.31 -2.08
C MET A 65 13.60 23.42 -2.89
N LEU A 66 14.89 23.45 -2.55
CA LEU A 66 15.90 22.61 -3.21
C LEU A 66 15.69 21.12 -2.94
N ALA A 67 15.29 20.75 -1.71
CA ALA A 67 14.97 19.37 -1.39
C ALA A 67 13.71 18.88 -2.13
N GLU A 68 12.69 19.72 -2.27
CA GLU A 68 11.52 19.42 -3.10
C GLU A 68 11.88 19.30 -4.58
N GLU A 69 12.79 20.13 -5.08
CA GLU A 69 13.33 20.02 -6.44
C GLU A 69 14.11 18.72 -6.63
N ALA A 70 14.90 18.30 -5.65
CA ALA A 70 15.60 17.01 -5.66
C ALA A 70 14.61 15.84 -5.79
N LEU A 71 13.43 15.93 -5.17
CA LEU A 71 12.33 14.96 -5.34
C LEU A 71 11.65 15.07 -6.71
N ARG A 72 11.52 16.26 -7.29
CA ARG A 72 11.00 16.40 -8.66
C ARG A 72 11.93 15.74 -9.68
N VAL A 73 13.23 15.91 -9.51
CA VAL A 73 14.26 15.29 -10.36
C VAL A 73 14.28 13.78 -10.16
N ASN A 74 14.26 13.31 -8.90
CA ASN A 74 14.22 11.90 -8.57
C ASN A 74 13.15 11.58 -7.51
N PRO A 75 11.93 11.21 -7.92
CA PRO A 75 10.84 10.91 -7.00
C PRO A 75 11.05 9.68 -6.12
N ARG A 76 12.07 8.85 -6.44
CA ARG A 76 12.43 7.63 -5.70
C ARG A 76 13.73 7.80 -4.92
N ASN A 77 14.19 9.02 -4.65
CA ASN A 77 15.34 9.26 -3.80
C ASN A 77 14.93 9.24 -2.30
N PRO A 78 15.21 8.17 -1.53
CA PRO A 78 14.82 8.09 -0.12
C PRO A 78 15.51 9.17 0.74
N GLN A 79 16.72 9.59 0.40
CA GLN A 79 17.47 10.62 1.15
C GLN A 79 16.78 11.98 1.08
N ALA A 80 16.11 12.28 -0.03
CA ALA A 80 15.37 13.54 -0.16
C ALA A 80 14.12 13.56 0.73
N TYR A 81 13.44 12.41 0.88
CA TYR A 81 12.32 12.27 1.82
C TYR A 81 12.80 12.40 3.27
N GLU A 82 13.92 11.77 3.63
CA GLU A 82 14.53 11.87 4.96
C GLU A 82 14.89 13.33 5.28
N PHE A 83 15.58 14.02 4.35
CA PHE A 83 15.96 15.42 4.52
C PHE A 83 14.75 16.34 4.74
N ILE A 84 13.68 16.19 3.96
CA ILE A 84 12.45 16.97 4.16
C ILE A 84 11.77 16.59 5.47
N GLY A 85 11.80 15.32 5.86
CA GLY A 85 11.31 14.84 7.15
C GLY A 85 11.97 15.58 8.32
N ASP A 86 13.31 15.59 8.33
CA ASP A 86 14.10 16.28 9.34
C ASP A 86 13.85 17.78 9.35
N LEU A 87 13.76 18.40 8.16
CA LEU A 87 13.47 19.83 8.02
C LEU A 87 12.08 20.16 8.62
N MET A 88 11.07 19.34 8.32
CA MET A 88 9.71 19.51 8.84
C MET A 88 9.66 19.38 10.37
N ARG A 89 10.38 18.42 10.93
CA ARG A 89 10.39 18.12 12.37
C ARG A 89 11.13 19.20 13.16
N ASN A 90 12.34 19.53 12.73
CA ASN A 90 13.27 20.31 13.53
C ASN A 90 13.14 21.82 13.31
N TYR A 91 12.74 22.26 12.11
CA TYR A 91 12.73 23.68 11.74
C TYR A 91 11.35 24.24 11.46
N LEU A 92 10.43 23.44 10.93
CA LEU A 92 9.06 23.88 10.62
C LEU A 92 8.04 23.46 11.69
N HIS A 93 8.48 22.80 12.76
CA HIS A 93 7.65 22.33 13.86
C HIS A 93 6.38 21.57 13.42
N ASN A 94 6.50 20.78 12.34
CA ASN A 94 5.42 19.98 11.77
C ASN A 94 5.78 18.48 11.82
N PRO A 95 5.69 17.85 13.01
CA PRO A 95 6.06 16.44 13.19
C PRO A 95 5.16 15.49 12.39
N GLN A 96 3.88 15.86 12.19
CA GLN A 96 2.98 15.06 11.37
C GLN A 96 3.38 15.06 9.90
N GLY A 97 3.80 16.21 9.37
CA GLY A 97 4.38 16.33 8.03
C GLY A 97 5.67 15.52 7.91
N ALA A 98 6.55 15.63 8.90
CA ALA A 98 7.81 14.89 8.93
C ALA A 98 7.60 13.38 8.77
N LEU A 99 6.71 12.79 9.58
CA LEU A 99 6.40 11.36 9.54
C LEU A 99 5.78 10.90 8.22
N GLN A 100 5.07 11.77 7.49
CA GLN A 100 4.55 11.43 6.17
C GLN A 100 5.69 11.29 5.15
N PHE A 101 6.68 12.19 5.19
CA PHE A 101 7.86 12.11 4.34
C PHE A 101 8.74 10.92 4.71
N GLU A 102 9.03 10.70 5.99
CA GLU A 102 9.78 9.53 6.46
C GLU A 102 9.10 8.21 6.03
N LEU A 103 7.78 8.10 6.20
CA LEU A 103 7.01 6.95 5.74
C LEU A 103 7.17 6.75 4.22
N ALA A 104 7.09 7.82 3.43
CA ALA A 104 7.26 7.72 1.98
C ALA A 104 8.67 7.23 1.59
N GLY A 105 9.73 7.73 2.25
CA GLY A 105 11.10 7.27 2.06
C GLY A 105 11.27 5.79 2.39
N ILE A 106 10.75 5.34 3.54
CA ILE A 106 10.79 3.93 3.96
C ILE A 106 10.08 3.01 2.96
N LEU A 107 8.97 3.46 2.37
CA LEU A 107 8.23 2.67 1.38
C LEU A 107 8.98 2.50 0.06
N ILE A 108 9.83 3.47 -0.30
CA ILE A 108 10.72 3.35 -1.46
C ILE A 108 11.81 2.33 -1.20
N GLU A 109 12.42 2.37 -0.01
CA GLU A 109 13.43 1.38 0.42
C GLU A 109 12.82 0.00 0.68
N ARG A 110 11.50 -0.07 0.88
CA ARG A 110 10.75 -1.28 1.26
C ARG A 110 11.26 -1.94 2.55
N SER A 111 11.80 -1.14 3.48
CA SER A 111 12.35 -1.63 4.73
C SER A 111 11.26 -1.89 5.77
N LEU A 112 10.88 -3.16 5.95
CA LEU A 112 9.89 -3.57 6.96
C LEU A 112 10.31 -3.18 8.38
N HIS A 113 11.60 -3.30 8.70
CA HIS A 113 12.13 -2.96 10.02
C HIS A 113 11.96 -1.47 10.34
N LYS A 114 12.35 -0.57 9.42
CA LYS A 114 12.13 0.87 9.58
C LYS A 114 10.64 1.20 9.68
N LEU A 115 9.80 0.49 8.92
CA LEU A 115 8.35 0.68 8.94
C LEU A 115 7.71 0.32 10.29
N VAL A 116 8.16 -0.76 10.93
CA VAL A 116 7.70 -1.12 12.28
C VAL A 116 8.17 -0.09 13.33
N LYS A 117 9.38 0.44 13.18
CA LYS A 117 9.90 1.50 14.05
C LYS A 117 9.03 2.77 13.97
N ILE A 118 8.76 3.27 12.75
CA ILE A 118 7.94 4.47 12.58
C ILE A 118 6.47 4.22 12.98
N PHE A 119 5.96 3.00 12.81
CA PHE A 119 4.62 2.64 13.28
C PHE A 119 4.47 2.86 14.79
N LYS A 120 5.47 2.43 15.57
CA LYS A 120 5.47 2.63 17.02
C LYS A 120 5.46 4.12 17.36
N GLU A 121 6.33 4.92 16.75
CA GLU A 121 6.39 6.37 16.97
C GLU A 121 5.07 7.08 16.62
N ILE A 122 4.47 6.75 15.47
CA ILE A 122 3.18 7.31 15.07
C ILE A 122 2.09 6.91 16.07
N SER A 123 2.10 5.67 16.57
CA SER A 123 1.08 5.18 17.50
C SER A 123 1.14 5.88 18.85
N GLU A 124 2.35 6.19 19.32
CA GLU A 124 2.58 6.89 20.59
C GLU A 124 2.23 8.39 20.47
N THR A 125 2.45 8.98 19.30
CA THR A 125 2.29 10.44 19.10
C THR A 125 0.87 10.83 18.66
N PHE A 126 0.23 10.04 17.79
CA PHE A 126 -1.02 10.45 17.12
C PHE A 126 -2.21 9.50 17.36
N GLY A 127 -2.03 8.40 18.09
CA GLY A 127 -3.10 7.41 18.30
C GLY A 127 -3.70 6.88 16.99
N ASP A 128 -5.01 6.66 16.95
CA ASP A 128 -5.73 6.18 15.75
C ASP A 128 -5.85 7.25 14.65
N SER A 129 -4.73 7.47 13.97
CA SER A 129 -4.61 8.43 12.87
C SER A 129 -4.69 7.76 11.50
N LYS A 130 -5.01 8.55 10.47
CA LYS A 130 -4.96 8.08 9.07
C LYS A 130 -3.57 7.59 8.68
N ILE A 131 -2.52 8.22 9.21
CA ILE A 131 -1.12 7.87 8.95
C ILE A 131 -0.80 6.52 9.58
N LEU A 132 -1.21 6.28 10.83
CA LEU A 132 -1.01 5.00 11.52
C LEU A 132 -1.69 3.85 10.76
N ARG A 133 -2.93 4.06 10.30
CA ARG A 133 -3.67 3.07 9.52
C ARG A 133 -2.98 2.74 8.19
N ASN A 134 -2.46 3.74 7.49
CA ASN A 134 -1.70 3.53 6.26
C ASN A 134 -0.40 2.75 6.55
N CYS A 135 0.34 3.12 7.59
CA CYS A 135 1.54 2.43 8.02
C CYS A 135 1.26 0.95 8.36
N ALA A 136 0.22 0.65 9.15
CA ALA A 136 -0.22 -0.73 9.44
C ALA A 136 -0.50 -1.53 8.15
N GLN A 137 -1.24 -0.93 7.21
CA GLN A 137 -1.55 -1.58 5.93
C GLN A 137 -0.28 -1.92 5.15
N LYS A 138 0.71 -1.01 5.15
CA LYS A 138 1.99 -1.23 4.47
C LYS A 138 2.84 -2.31 5.15
N ILE A 139 2.83 -2.40 6.48
CA ILE A 139 3.49 -3.50 7.21
C ILE A 139 2.88 -4.84 6.82
N LEU A 140 1.55 -4.94 6.78
CA LEU A 140 0.84 -6.17 6.37
C LEU A 140 1.15 -6.57 4.92
N GLN A 141 1.32 -5.59 4.02
CA GLN A 141 1.68 -5.80 2.62
C GLN A 141 3.12 -6.28 2.46
N LEU A 142 4.07 -5.67 3.18
CA LEU A 142 5.50 -5.96 3.07
C LEU A 142 5.95 -7.16 3.90
N SER A 143 5.14 -7.63 4.85
CA SER A 143 5.43 -8.84 5.62
C SER A 143 5.66 -10.05 4.70
N GLU A 144 6.72 -10.81 4.95
CA GLU A 144 7.14 -11.89 4.05
C GLU A 144 6.27 -13.13 4.23
N SER A 145 5.90 -13.42 5.47
CA SER A 145 5.14 -14.60 5.90
C SER A 145 3.81 -14.24 6.56
N ASP A 146 2.90 -15.22 6.56
CA ASP A 146 1.60 -15.08 7.24
C ASP A 146 1.76 -15.03 8.76
N GLN A 147 2.77 -15.71 9.31
CA GLN A 147 3.09 -15.65 10.73
C GLN A 147 3.44 -14.22 11.17
N GLN A 148 4.26 -13.49 10.39
CA GLN A 148 4.57 -12.09 10.68
C GLN A 148 3.31 -11.21 10.66
N ARG A 149 2.43 -11.42 9.68
CA ARG A 149 1.15 -10.68 9.58
C ARG A 149 0.25 -10.94 10.78
N ILE A 150 0.12 -12.21 11.19
CA ILE A 150 -0.69 -12.63 12.34
C ILE A 150 -0.14 -12.00 13.63
N GLN A 151 1.17 -12.12 13.86
CA GLN A 151 1.81 -11.54 15.05
C GLN A 151 1.64 -10.02 15.10
N PHE A 152 1.80 -9.34 13.97
CA PHE A 152 1.60 -7.89 13.90
C PHE A 152 0.14 -7.50 14.13
N TYR A 153 -0.83 -8.24 13.57
CA TYR A 153 -2.25 -7.99 13.84
C TYR A 153 -2.60 -8.19 15.32
N GLN A 154 -2.16 -9.29 15.92
CA GLN A 154 -2.36 -9.57 17.35
C GLN A 154 -1.76 -8.47 18.23
N TYR A 155 -0.57 -7.97 17.88
CA TYR A 155 0.04 -6.84 18.57
C TYR A 155 -0.88 -5.60 18.56
N MET A 156 -1.42 -5.22 17.40
CA MET A 156 -2.31 -4.06 17.27
C MET A 156 -3.60 -4.21 18.09
N VAL A 157 -4.18 -5.42 18.11
CA VAL A 157 -5.38 -5.75 18.90
C VAL A 157 -5.08 -5.68 20.39
N ASN A 158 -4.03 -6.36 20.86
CA ASN A 158 -3.66 -6.42 22.28
C ASN A 158 -3.32 -5.04 22.86
N LYS A 159 -2.74 -4.17 22.04
CA LYS A 159 -2.42 -2.78 22.42
C LYS A 159 -3.57 -1.80 22.23
N GLN A 160 -4.71 -2.25 21.70
CA GLN A 160 -5.89 -1.41 21.45
C GLN A 160 -5.56 -0.12 20.66
N LEU A 161 -4.67 -0.22 19.66
CA LEU A 161 -4.13 0.95 18.94
C LEU A 161 -5.15 1.66 18.03
N PHE A 162 -6.29 1.04 17.77
CA PHE A 162 -7.28 1.53 16.82
C PHE A 162 -8.68 1.46 17.41
N GLU A 163 -9.53 2.42 17.03
CA GLU A 163 -10.96 2.32 17.27
C GLU A 163 -11.54 1.10 16.56
N LYS A 164 -12.62 0.54 17.10
CA LYS A 164 -13.29 -0.66 16.57
C LYS A 164 -13.60 -0.55 15.06
N LYS A 165 -14.02 0.62 14.59
CA LYS A 165 -14.31 0.88 13.17
C LYS A 165 -13.06 0.84 12.28
N SER A 166 -11.95 1.39 12.76
CA SER A 166 -10.65 1.38 12.09
C SER A 166 -10.05 -0.03 12.07
N LEU A 167 -10.07 -0.71 13.23
CA LEU A 167 -9.58 -2.07 13.38
C LEU A 167 -10.29 -3.03 12.42
N LYS A 168 -11.62 -2.91 12.27
CA LYS A 168 -12.40 -3.70 11.30
C LYS A 168 -11.94 -3.51 9.85
N LYS A 169 -11.49 -2.30 9.47
CA LYS A 169 -10.93 -2.06 8.12
C LYS A 169 -9.54 -2.69 7.97
N ILE A 170 -8.70 -2.58 9.00
CA ILE A 170 -7.37 -3.20 9.03
C ILE A 170 -7.49 -4.73 8.97
N TYR A 171 -8.41 -5.31 9.73
CA TYR A 171 -8.68 -6.75 9.72
C TYR A 171 -9.01 -7.26 8.31
N LYS A 172 -9.88 -6.57 7.57
CA LYS A 172 -10.16 -6.92 6.16
C LYS A 172 -8.90 -6.93 5.30
N GLN A 173 -8.02 -5.94 5.47
CA GLN A 173 -6.76 -5.87 4.73
C GLN A 173 -5.78 -6.98 5.14
N PHE A 174 -5.72 -7.30 6.44
CA PHE A 174 -4.95 -8.41 6.98
C PHE A 174 -5.39 -9.75 6.37
N VAL A 175 -6.69 -10.05 6.40
CA VAL A 175 -7.22 -11.29 5.80
C VAL A 175 -6.86 -11.37 4.32
N MET A 176 -6.98 -10.26 3.59
CA MET A 176 -6.66 -10.19 2.16
C MET A 176 -5.16 -10.26 1.85
N SER A 177 -4.27 -10.03 2.82
CA SER A 177 -2.81 -10.06 2.59
C SER A 177 -2.18 -11.42 2.88
N LEU A 178 -2.92 -12.36 3.45
CA LEU A 178 -2.43 -13.71 3.71
C LEU A 178 -2.15 -14.45 2.39
N LYS A 179 -0.91 -14.92 2.22
CA LYS A 179 -0.46 -15.57 0.97
C LYS A 179 -0.92 -17.02 0.89
N ASN A 180 -0.98 -17.71 2.03
CA ASN A 180 -1.42 -19.09 2.09
C ASN A 180 -2.94 -19.21 2.25
N ILE A 181 -3.75 -18.26 1.79
CA ILE A 181 -5.20 -18.49 1.75
C ILE A 181 -5.48 -19.75 0.92
N ASP A 182 -4.79 -19.96 -0.19
CA ASP A 182 -4.97 -21.14 -1.04
C ASP A 182 -4.42 -22.42 -0.42
N ASN A 183 -3.33 -22.35 0.34
CA ASN A 183 -2.77 -23.52 1.05
C ASN A 183 -3.61 -23.87 2.29
N LEU A 184 -4.14 -22.85 2.98
CA LEU A 184 -5.15 -23.01 4.03
C LEU A 184 -6.41 -23.62 3.41
N MET A 185 -6.89 -23.12 2.28
CA MET A 185 -8.07 -23.62 1.55
C MET A 185 -7.84 -25.05 1.00
N GLN A 186 -6.68 -25.39 0.44
CA GLN A 186 -6.31 -26.74 0.00
C GLN A 186 -6.17 -27.71 1.18
N GLN A 187 -5.53 -27.31 2.28
CA GLN A 187 -5.51 -28.10 3.52
C GLN A 187 -6.90 -28.27 4.12
N LEU A 188 -7.81 -27.32 3.89
CA LEU A 188 -9.23 -27.37 4.27
C LEU A 188 -10.08 -28.23 3.31
N GLU A 189 -9.66 -28.44 2.06
CA GLU A 189 -10.32 -29.30 1.07
C GLU A 189 -9.97 -30.79 1.21
N LEU A 190 -8.89 -31.13 1.93
CA LEU A 190 -8.52 -32.52 2.23
C LEU A 190 -9.69 -33.26 2.93
N PRO A 191 -10.06 -34.49 2.48
CA PRO A 191 -11.20 -35.25 3.00
C PRO A 191 -11.13 -35.51 4.51
N GLU A 192 -9.93 -35.70 5.05
CA GLU A 192 -9.69 -35.97 6.47
C GLU A 192 -10.05 -34.76 7.36
N ASN A 193 -10.04 -33.54 6.80
CA ASN A 193 -10.42 -32.32 7.48
C ASN A 193 -11.91 -31.93 7.24
N LYS A 194 -12.68 -32.68 6.45
CA LYS A 194 -14.11 -32.38 6.19
C LYS A 194 -14.98 -32.49 7.44
N ASN A 195 -14.69 -33.40 8.36
CA ASN A 195 -15.45 -33.54 9.62
C ASN A 195 -15.15 -32.45 10.64
N ASN A 196 -14.10 -31.66 10.40
CA ASN A 196 -13.73 -30.60 11.32
C ASN A 196 -14.33 -29.25 10.92
N ILE A 197 -15.50 -29.21 10.28
CA ILE A 197 -16.28 -27.97 10.07
C ILE A 197 -16.44 -27.18 11.38
N LYS A 198 -16.51 -27.85 12.53
CA LYS A 198 -16.53 -27.22 13.86
C LYS A 198 -15.20 -26.57 14.27
N MET A 199 -14.06 -27.08 13.81
CA MET A 199 -12.74 -26.43 13.95
C MET A 199 -12.49 -25.40 12.83
N LYS A 200 -13.07 -25.57 11.63
CA LYS A 200 -13.05 -24.59 10.53
C LYS A 200 -13.83 -23.34 10.92
N MET A 201 -15.10 -23.54 11.30
CA MET A 201 -15.91 -22.53 11.95
C MET A 201 -15.30 -22.15 13.28
N GLY A 202 -14.62 -23.01 14.03
CA GLY A 202 -13.96 -22.65 15.29
C GLY A 202 -12.72 -21.76 15.12
N LEU A 203 -11.95 -21.89 14.04
CA LEU A 203 -10.80 -21.05 13.73
C LEU A 203 -11.28 -19.74 13.11
N TYR A 204 -12.17 -19.79 12.11
CA TYR A 204 -12.79 -18.58 11.59
C TYR A 204 -13.59 -17.85 12.67
N SER A 205 -14.35 -18.56 13.49
CA SER A 205 -15.12 -18.01 14.61
C SER A 205 -14.21 -17.63 15.77
N ARG A 206 -13.05 -18.24 16.07
CA ARG A 206 -12.12 -17.67 17.09
C ARG A 206 -11.42 -16.42 16.57
N ILE A 207 -11.05 -16.40 15.29
CA ILE A 207 -10.50 -15.23 14.60
C ILE A 207 -11.57 -14.13 14.48
N LEU A 208 -12.87 -14.48 14.43
CA LEU A 208 -14.02 -13.56 14.35
C LEU A 208 -14.77 -13.34 15.70
N GLN A 209 -14.54 -14.12 16.76
CA GLN A 209 -15.19 -14.04 18.10
C GLN A 209 -14.27 -13.45 19.16
N GLN A 210 -12.96 -13.36 18.93
CA GLN A 210 -12.18 -12.32 19.63
C GLN A 210 -12.71 -10.90 19.30
N ASP A 211 -13.62 -10.77 18.33
CA ASP A 211 -14.41 -9.57 18.00
C ASP A 211 -15.84 -9.52 18.62
N ILE A 212 -16.28 -10.51 19.41
CA ILE A 212 -17.65 -10.55 20.00
C ILE A 212 -17.66 -11.05 21.46
N ASP A 213 -16.79 -10.49 22.31
CA ASP A 213 -17.11 -10.28 23.74
C ASP A 213 -17.33 -8.78 24.00
N PHE A 214 -17.93 -8.08 23.04
CA PHE A 214 -18.56 -6.78 23.27
C PHE A 214 -20.06 -7.02 23.48
N ASN A 215 -20.44 -7.29 24.73
CA ASN A 215 -21.81 -7.20 25.19
C ASN A 215 -22.32 -5.76 24.97
N ASP A 216 -23.09 -5.55 23.90
CA ASP A 216 -23.99 -4.40 23.80
C ASP A 216 -25.20 -4.80 22.93
N GLU A 217 -26.35 -4.94 23.59
CA GLU A 217 -27.62 -5.52 23.10
C GLU A 217 -28.35 -4.70 22.02
N LYS A 218 -27.68 -3.88 21.19
CA LYS A 218 -28.37 -2.87 20.35
C LYS A 218 -28.01 -2.81 18.87
N TYR A 219 -27.65 -3.93 18.23
CA TYR A 219 -27.57 -3.98 16.77
C TYR A 219 -28.22 -5.23 16.16
N SER A 220 -29.44 -5.07 15.65
CA SER A 220 -30.21 -6.05 14.86
C SER A 220 -29.85 -6.08 13.36
N GLY A 221 -28.76 -5.43 12.95
CA GLY A 221 -28.27 -5.41 11.57
C GLY A 221 -27.10 -6.37 11.36
N GLY A 222 -27.41 -7.62 11.01
CA GLY A 222 -26.47 -8.75 11.02
C GLY A 222 -25.28 -8.71 10.03
N PRO A 223 -24.34 -9.67 10.17
CA PRO A 223 -23.04 -9.72 9.47
C PRO A 223 -23.08 -10.06 7.96
N SER A 224 -24.26 -10.05 7.33
CA SER A 224 -24.54 -10.73 6.06
C SER A 224 -23.73 -10.27 4.84
N LYS A 225 -23.26 -9.02 4.76
CA LYS A 225 -22.56 -8.52 3.55
C LYS A 225 -21.14 -9.08 3.34
N CYS A 226 -20.36 -9.30 4.40
CA CYS A 226 -19.04 -9.92 4.25
C CYS A 226 -19.14 -11.43 3.98
N PHE A 227 -20.16 -12.09 4.53
CA PHE A 227 -20.48 -13.48 4.20
C PHE A 227 -20.95 -13.65 2.76
N PHE A 228 -21.67 -12.67 2.21
CA PHE A 228 -22.15 -12.70 0.82
C PHE A 228 -21.02 -12.65 -0.21
N GLU A 229 -20.02 -11.79 -0.02
CA GLU A 229 -18.86 -11.68 -0.92
C GLU A 229 -17.99 -12.97 -0.90
N LEU A 230 -17.82 -13.57 0.28
CA LEU A 230 -17.06 -14.81 0.46
C LEU A 230 -17.82 -16.01 -0.13
N GLY A 231 -19.14 -16.09 0.11
CA GLY A 231 -20.02 -17.10 -0.49
C GLY A 231 -20.13 -16.98 -2.00
N ARG A 232 -20.02 -15.75 -2.57
CA ARG A 232 -19.98 -15.53 -4.02
C ARG A 232 -18.71 -16.09 -4.67
N ARG A 233 -17.58 -16.05 -3.96
CA ARG A 233 -16.32 -16.67 -4.41
C ARG A 233 -16.34 -18.20 -4.27
N MET A 234 -17.06 -18.73 -3.28
CA MET A 234 -17.21 -20.19 -3.08
C MET A 234 -18.20 -20.86 -4.06
N LYS A 235 -19.10 -20.12 -4.71
CA LYS A 235 -20.06 -20.69 -5.70
C LYS A 235 -19.45 -21.08 -7.05
N PHE A 236 -18.14 -20.92 -7.26
CA PHE A 236 -17.43 -21.43 -8.44
C PHE A 236 -16.72 -22.77 -8.21
N ILE A 237 -16.89 -23.40 -7.03
CA ILE A 237 -16.25 -24.69 -6.67
C ILE A 237 -17.30 -25.69 -6.15
N ILE A 238 -18.45 -25.78 -6.84
CA ILE A 238 -19.37 -26.94 -6.76
C ILE A 238 -19.81 -27.26 -8.18
#